data_AF-A0A3R9ZUB7-F1
#
_entry.id   AF-A0A3R9ZUB7-F1
#
_cell.length_a   1.000
_cell.length_b   1.000
_cell.length_c   1.000
_cell.angle_alpha   90.00
_cell.angle_beta   90.00
_cell.angle_gamma   90.00
#
_symmetry.space_group_name_H-M   'P 1'
#
loop_
_entity.id
_entity.type
_entity.pdbx_description
1 polymer ?
#
loop_
_entity_poly.entity_id
_entity_poly.type
_entity_poly.pdbx_seq_one_letter_code
_entity_poly.pdbx_strand_id
1 'polypeptide(L)' 'YMTYDFKMLGRSKTMASYGISQIKINDQQKIIFQQDYWDPANGLYRSLPIFGGVYKWILPFKKVES' A
#
# COMPACT_ATOMS: atom_id res chain seq x y z
N TYR A 1 7.49 -7.79 8.54
CA TYR A 1 6.02 -7.79 8.39
C TYR A 1 5.48 -6.73 9.33
N MET A 2 4.86 -5.68 8.80
CA MET A 2 4.35 -4.55 9.58
C MET A 2 2.84 -4.40 9.33
N THR A 3 2.07 -4.28 10.41
CA THR A 3 0.62 -4.10 10.36
C THR A 3 0.24 -2.71 10.83
N TYR A 4 -0.75 -2.10 10.19
CA TYR A 4 -1.27 -0.78 10.55
C TYR A 4 -2.77 -0.72 10.30
N ASP A 5 -3.47 0.12 11.06
CA ASP A 5 -4.91 0.35 10.89
C ASP A 5 -5.15 1.58 10.04
N PHE A 6 -5.81 1.39 8.90
CA PHE A 6 -6.21 2.47 8.02
C PHE A 6 -7.67 2.83 8.24
N LYS A 7 -7.94 4.12 8.45
CA LYS A 7 -9.29 4.65 8.65
C LYS A 7 -9.65 5.60 7.52
N MET A 8 -10.80 5.35 6.86
CA MET A 8 -11.31 6.21 5.81
C MET A 8 -12.84 6.15 5.76
N LEU A 9 -13.51 7.30 5.65
CA LEU A 9 -14.98 7.41 5.56
C LEU A 9 -15.73 6.58 6.62
N GLY A 10 -15.27 6.62 7.87
CA GLY A 10 -15.88 5.88 8.98
C GLY A 10 -15.64 4.37 8.99
N ARG A 11 -14.88 3.82 8.02
CA ARG A 11 -14.48 2.41 7.96
C ARG A 11 -13.02 2.25 8.39
N SER A 12 -12.74 1.21 9.17
CA SER A 12 -11.38 0.83 9.57
C SER A 12 -11.01 -0.50 8.89
N LYS A 13 -9.80 -0.60 8.36
CA LYS A 13 -9.26 -1.85 7.82
C LYS A 13 -7.83 -2.04 8.31
N THR A 14 -7.57 -3.17 8.94
CA THR A 14 -6.20 -3.59 9.27
C THR A 14 -5.50 -4.03 7.99
N MET A 15 -4.31 -3.48 7.79
CA MET A 15 -3.51 -3.66 6.59
C MET A 15 -2.15 -4.21 6.98
N ALA A 16 -1.62 -5.06 6.12
CA ALA A 16 -0.29 -5.61 6.26
C ALA A 16 0.58 -5.11 5.11
N SER A 17 1.85 -4.96 5.41
CA SER A 17 2.83 -4.46 4.46
C SER A 17 4.18 -5.13 4.68
N TYR A 18 4.88 -5.26 3.56
CA TYR A 18 6.21 -5.83 3.51
C TYR A 18 7.19 -4.70 3.25
N GLY A 19 8.28 -4.72 4.01
CA GLY A 19 9.36 -3.75 3.90
C GLY A 19 10.69 -4.48 3.92
N ILE A 20 11.71 -3.80 3.41
CA ILE A 20 13.10 -4.26 3.41
C ILE A 20 13.94 -3.13 3.98
N SER A 21 14.81 -3.45 4.93
CA SER A 21 15.75 -2.51 5.53
C SER A 21 17.12 -2.66 4.89
N GLN A 22 17.72 -1.55 4.47
CA GLN A 22 19.11 -1.50 4.07
C GLN A 22 19.96 -0.98 5.23
N ILE A 23 20.92 -1.79 5.68
CA ILE A 23 21.87 -1.44 6.73
C ILE A 23 23.28 -1.55 6.17
N LYS A 24 24.13 -0.55 6.42
CA LYS A 24 25.57 -0.62 6.11
C LYS A 24 26.37 -0.55 7.40
N ILE A 25 27.36 -1.43 7.52
CA ILE A 25 28.26 -1.54 8.66
C ILE A 25 29.69 -1.25 8.17
N ASN A 26 30.45 -0.48 8.94
CA ASN A 26 31.87 -0.21 8.64
C ASN A 26 32.81 -1.26 9.29
N ASP A 27 34.11 -1.17 8.99
CA ASP A 27 35.12 -2.09 9.54
C ASP A 27 35.24 -2.05 11.07
N GLN A 28 34.75 -0.98 11.71
CA GLN A 28 34.69 -0.82 13.17
C GLN A 28 33.40 -1.40 13.78
N GLN A 29 32.62 -2.18 13.01
CA GLN A 29 31.35 -2.76 13.42
C GLN A 29 30.29 -1.73 13.84
N LYS A 30 30.32 -0.53 13.26
CA LYS A 30 29.32 0.52 13.48
C LYS A 30 28.36 0.61 12.31
N ILE A 31 27.07 0.81 12.61
CA ILE A 31 26.07 1.14 11.60
C ILE A 31 26.34 2.56 11.11
N ILE A 32 26.61 2.71 9.82
CA ILE A 32 26.90 4.01 9.19
C ILE A 32 25.76 4.48 8.28
N PHE A 33 24.77 3.62 8.02
CA PHE A 33 23.60 3.93 7.22
C PHE A 33 22.47 2.98 7.56
N GLN A 34 21.27 3.53 7.70
CA GLN A 34 20.03 2.77 7.79
C GLN A 34 18.97 3.48 6.95
N GLN A 35 18.40 2.76 5.99
CA GLN A 35 17.24 3.20 5.21
C GLN A 35 16.22 2.09 5.16
N ASP A 36 15.00 2.42 5.54
CA ASP A 36 13.87 1.51 5.45
C ASP A 36 13.09 1.80 4.17
N TYR A 37 12.87 0.75 3.37
CA TYR A 37 12.00 0.76 2.21
C TYR A 37 10.71 0.05 2.56
N TRP A 38 9.61 0.68 2.19
CA TRP A 38 8.28 0.19 2.52
C TRP A 38 7.36 0.30 1.31
N ASP A 39 6.66 -0.80 0.98
CA ASP A 39 5.59 -0.79 -0.02
C ASP A 39 4.21 -0.72 0.67
N PRO A 40 3.56 0.45 0.69
CA PRO A 40 2.20 0.59 1.22
C PRO A 40 1.13 0.08 0.24
N ALA A 41 1.46 -0.13 -1.04
CA ALA A 41 0.48 -0.29 -2.11
C ALA A 41 -0.27 -1.63 -2.04
N ASN A 42 0.37 -2.69 -1.53
CA ASN A 42 -0.26 -4.01 -1.45
C ASN A 42 -1.57 -4.00 -0.64
N GLY A 43 -1.66 -3.17 0.39
CA GLY A 43 -2.88 -2.96 1.16
C GLY A 43 -3.71 -1.77 0.64
N LEU A 44 -3.08 -0.62 0.41
CA LEU A 44 -3.76 0.69 0.27
C LEU A 44 -4.49 0.82 -1.07
N TYR A 45 -3.89 0.32 -2.15
CA TYR A 45 -4.48 0.39 -3.48
C TYR A 45 -5.76 -0.46 -3.60
N ARG A 46 -5.82 -1.59 -2.87
CA ARG A 46 -6.99 -2.47 -2.83
C ARG A 46 -8.10 -1.98 -1.88
N SER A 47 -7.77 -1.15 -0.89
CA SER A 47 -8.73 -0.68 0.11
C SER A 47 -9.40 0.65 -0.26
N LEU A 48 -8.87 1.38 -1.25
CA LEU A 48 -9.50 2.60 -1.74
C LEU A 48 -10.74 2.26 -2.59
N PRO A 49 -11.96 2.63 -2.18
CA PRO A 49 -13.19 2.43 -2.95
C PRO A 49 -13.25 3.22 -4.28
N ILE A 50 -12.19 3.97 -4.60
CA ILE A 50 -12.15 4.94 -5.70
C ILE A 50 -11.94 4.23 -7.05
N PHE A 51 -11.15 3.16 -7.12
CA PHE A 51 -10.89 2.49 -8.41
C PHE A 51 -12.01 1.54 -8.89
N GLY A 52 -12.98 1.17 -8.03
CA GLY A 52 -14.11 0.33 -8.44
C GLY A 52 -15.35 1.14 -8.86
N GLY A 53 -15.73 2.14 -8.06
CA GLY A 53 -16.97 2.91 -8.28
C GLY A 53 -16.81 4.05 -9.29
N VAL A 54 -15.71 4.81 -9.19
CA VAL A 54 -15.47 5.97 -10.07
C VAL A 54 -15.05 5.51 -11.47
N TYR A 55 -14.27 4.42 -11.58
CA TYR A 55 -13.93 3.81 -12.88
C TYR A 55 -15.17 3.32 -13.65
N LYS A 56 -16.18 2.79 -12.95
CA LYS A 56 -17.47 2.37 -13.54
C LYS A 56 -18.37 3.55 -13.93
N TRP A 57 -18.18 4.71 -13.31
CA TRP A 57 -18.93 5.94 -13.63
C TRP A 57 -18.30 6.74 -14.78
N ILE A 58 -16.97 6.74 -14.89
CA ILE A 58 -16.24 7.56 -15.88
C ILE A 58 -16.09 6.84 -17.22
N LEU A 59 -16.04 5.50 -17.25
CA LEU A 59 -15.93 4.76 -18.50
C LEU A 59 -17.32 4.32 -18.97
N PRO A 60 -17.77 4.77 -20.16
CA PRO A 60 -19.01 4.32 -20.76
C PRO A 60 -18.80 2.91 -21.31
N PHE A 61 -18.70 1.92 -20.42
CA PHE A 61 -18.71 0.53 -20.83
C PHE A 61 -20.12 0.20 -21.31
N LYS A 62 -20.25 0.29 -22.63
CA LYS A 62 -21.32 -0.20 -23.48
C LYS A 62 -21.92 -1.48 -22.89
N LYS A 63 -23.21 -1.45 -22.53
CA LYS A 63 -24.00 -2.68 -22.43
C LYS A 63 -23.90 -3.37 -23.79
N VAL A 64 -23.24 -4.53 -23.83
CA VAL A 64 -23.44 -5.47 -24.92
C VAL A 64 -24.54 -6.40 -24.42
N GLU A 65 -25.74 -6.14 -24.91
CA GLU A 65 -26.91 -6.99 -24.74
C GLU A 65 -26.73 -8.24 -25.59
N SER A 66 -27.01 -9.41 -25.03
CA SER A 66 -27.42 -10.62 -25.77
C SER A 66 -28.32 -11.47 -24.89
#